data_AF-A0A969QTB4-F1
#
_entry.id   AF-A0A969QTB4-F1
#
_cell.length_a   1.000
_cell.length_b   1.000
_cell.length_c   1.000
_cell.angle_alpha   90.00
_cell.angle_beta   90.00
_cell.angle_gamma   90.00
#
_symmetry.space_group_name_H-M   'P 1'
#
loop_
_entity.id
_entity.type
_entity.pdbx_description
1 polymer ?
#
loop_
_entity_poly.entity_id
_entity_poly.type
_entity_poly.pdbx_seq_one_letter_code
_entity_poly.pdbx_strand_id
1 'polypeptide(L)'
;MMGTRGIDESDGLASRTDFQVIKRCDDGTTLLEAKLGTGRTNQIRVHLWELGHPVIGDPAYLTDRKIGDKQTLEVEDPPLQLHAWKLSFKHP
;
A
#
# COMPACT_ATOMS: atom_id res chain seq x y z
N MET A 1 9.57 11.71 16.73
CA MET A 1 9.32 12.60 15.59
C MET A 1 9.00 11.71 14.40
N MET A 2 7.74 11.31 14.25
CA MET A 2 7.32 10.19 13.39
C MET A 2 6.90 10.72 12.02
N GLY A 3 7.51 10.19 10.96
CA GLY A 3 7.21 10.52 9.56
C GLY A 3 5.95 9.86 9.02
N THR A 4 4.96 9.57 9.87
CA THR A 4 3.59 9.31 9.40
C THR A 4 3.07 10.61 8.84
N ARG A 5 3.28 10.84 7.53
CA ARG A 5 2.57 11.90 6.82
C ARG A 5 1.09 11.60 6.99
N GLY A 6 0.43 12.42 7.80
CA GLY A 6 -1.00 12.30 8.07
C GLY A 6 -1.77 12.30 6.75
N ILE A 7 -2.83 11.52 6.70
CA ILE A 7 -3.81 11.60 5.62
C ILE A 7 -4.60 12.88 5.92
N ASP A 8 -4.19 13.98 5.30
CA ASP A 8 -4.87 15.27 5.42
C ASP A 8 -5.91 15.36 4.29
N GLU A 9 -7.19 15.31 4.65
CA GLU A 9 -8.30 15.44 3.69
C GLU A 9 -8.36 16.84 3.06
N SER A 10 -7.77 17.85 3.71
CA SER A 10 -7.82 19.25 3.27
C SER A 10 -6.59 19.69 2.46
N ASP A 11 -5.42 19.07 2.68
CA ASP A 11 -4.14 19.45 2.03
C ASP A 11 -3.42 18.28 1.34
N GLY A 12 -4.18 17.22 1.02
CA GLY A 12 -3.68 16.03 0.34
C GLY A 12 -3.38 16.26 -1.15
N LEU A 13 -2.27 15.69 -1.64
CA LEU A 13 -1.97 15.69 -3.08
C LEU A 13 -2.86 14.68 -3.81
N ALA A 14 -3.45 15.10 -4.93
CA ALA A 14 -4.21 14.20 -5.81
C ALA A 14 -3.38 12.96 -6.18
N SER A 15 -4.00 11.78 -6.00
CA SER A 15 -3.40 10.48 -6.28
C SER A 15 -4.40 9.51 -6.88
N ARG A 16 -3.93 8.64 -7.78
CA ARG A 16 -4.76 7.63 -8.44
C ARG A 16 -4.02 6.31 -8.58
N THR A 17 -4.67 5.24 -8.14
CA THR A 17 -4.23 3.86 -8.33
C THR A 17 -5.41 3.07 -8.89
N ASP A 18 -5.20 2.35 -9.99
CA ASP A 18 -6.19 1.41 -10.51
C ASP A 18 -5.85 0.00 -10.01
N PHE A 19 -6.80 -0.71 -9.41
CA PHE A 19 -6.62 -2.07 -8.88
C PHE A 19 -7.39 -3.09 -9.71
N GLN A 20 -6.76 -4.24 -9.98
CA GLN A 20 -7.39 -5.39 -10.60
C GLN A 20 -7.19 -6.63 -9.73
N VAL A 21 -8.28 -7.37 -9.49
CA VAL A 21 -8.21 -8.66 -8.82
C VAL A 21 -7.64 -9.71 -9.76
N ILE A 22 -6.50 -10.28 -9.40
CA ILE A 22 -5.85 -11.36 -10.16
C ILE A 22 -6.27 -12.72 -9.61
N LYS A 23 -6.29 -12.88 -8.29
CA LYS A 23 -6.69 -14.12 -7.62
C LYS A 23 -7.30 -13.84 -6.26
N ARG A 24 -8.38 -14.54 -5.92
CA ARG A 24 -8.88 -14.65 -4.55
C ARG A 24 -8.37 -15.98 -3.97
N CYS A 25 -7.81 -15.93 -2.77
CA CYS A 25 -7.26 -17.08 -2.07
C CYS A 25 -8.26 -17.61 -1.04
N ASP A 26 -8.14 -18.91 -0.71
CA ASP A 26 -9.06 -19.58 0.22
C ASP A 26 -8.90 -19.12 1.67
N ASP A 27 -7.74 -18.53 2.01
CA ASP A 27 -7.44 -17.92 3.31
C ASP A 27 -8.05 -16.52 3.49
N GLY A 28 -8.88 -16.07 2.54
CA GLY A 28 -9.51 -14.77 2.54
C GLY A 28 -8.63 -13.64 2.01
N THR A 29 -7.40 -13.92 1.58
CA THR A 29 -6.53 -12.91 0.96
C THR A 29 -6.81 -12.74 -0.53
N THR A 30 -6.38 -11.63 -1.11
CA THR A 30 -6.55 -11.35 -2.55
C THR A 30 -5.26 -10.84 -3.15
N LEU A 31 -4.81 -11.48 -4.24
CA LEU A 31 -3.72 -10.97 -5.07
C LEU A 31 -4.27 -9.91 -6.01
N LEU A 32 -3.70 -8.70 -5.92
CA LEU A 32 -4.07 -7.55 -6.72
C LEU A 32 -2.93 -7.15 -7.65
N GLU A 33 -3.27 -6.78 -8.88
CA GLU A 33 -2.41 -5.94 -9.71
C GLU A 33 -2.77 -4.48 -9.40
N ALA A 34 -1.76 -3.66 -9.10
CA ALA A 34 -1.91 -2.24 -8.86
C ALA A 34 -1.18 -1.45 -9.96
N LYS A 35 -1.93 -0.61 -10.68
CA LYS A 35 -1.38 0.28 -11.70
C LYS A 35 -1.37 1.72 -11.19
N LEU A 36 -0.17 2.29 -11.11
CA LEU A 36 0.04 3.66 -10.66
C LEU A 36 -0.29 4.65 -11.78
N GLY A 37 -1.27 5.54 -11.54
CA GLY A 37 -1.48 6.75 -12.35
C GLY A 37 -0.65 7.94 -11.83
N THR A 38 -0.25 7.89 -10.56
CA THR A 38 0.63 8.85 -9.87
C THR A 38 1.62 8.10 -8.97
N GLY A 39 2.70 8.75 -8.53
CA GLY A 39 3.75 8.13 -7.71
C GLY A 39 3.94 8.78 -6.34
N ARG A 40 2.89 8.88 -5.51
CA ARG A 40 2.99 9.45 -4.15
C ARG A 40 3.60 8.44 -3.17
N THR A 41 4.19 8.94 -2.09
CA THR A 41 4.77 8.09 -1.03
C THR A 41 3.69 7.19 -0.42
N ASN A 42 4.00 5.89 -0.26
CA ASN A 42 3.09 4.88 0.29
C ASN A 42 1.72 4.76 -0.40
N GLN A 43 1.56 5.31 -1.62
CA GLN A 43 0.24 5.48 -2.25
C GLN A 43 -0.61 4.20 -2.29
N ILE A 44 -0.03 3.09 -2.76
CA ILE A 44 -0.74 1.79 -2.82
C ILE A 44 -1.17 1.34 -1.42
N ARG A 45 -0.26 1.45 -0.43
CA ARG A 45 -0.48 1.00 0.95
C ARG A 45 -1.64 1.78 1.59
N VAL A 46 -1.61 3.11 1.47
CA VAL A 46 -2.66 4.01 1.99
C VAL A 46 -4.01 3.74 1.31
N HIS A 47 -4.05 3.67 -0.03
CA HIS A 47 -5.30 3.44 -0.77
C HIS A 47 -5.96 2.13 -0.36
N LEU A 48 -5.19 1.06 -0.25
CA LEU A 48 -5.70 -0.25 0.15
C LEU A 48 -6.19 -0.26 1.62
N TRP A 49 -5.48 0.42 2.52
CA TRP A 49 -5.88 0.57 3.91
C TRP A 49 -7.18 1.37 4.08
N GLU A 50 -7.33 2.49 3.36
CA GLU A 50 -8.56 3.29 3.33
C GLU A 50 -9.77 2.48 2.85
N LEU A 51 -9.56 1.65 1.82
CA LEU A 51 -10.56 0.71 1.31
C LEU A 51 -10.86 -0.47 2.27
N GLY A 52 -10.14 -0.60 3.38
CA GLY A 52 -10.32 -1.69 4.36
C GLY A 52 -9.61 -2.99 3.99
N HIS A 53 -8.69 -2.95 3.02
CA HIS A 53 -7.94 -4.11 2.53
C HIS A 53 -6.42 -3.89 2.63
N PRO A 54 -5.86 -3.65 3.83
CA PRO A 54 -4.44 -3.34 3.99
C PRO A 54 -3.50 -4.42 3.43
N VAL A 55 -2.31 -4.01 3.03
CA VAL A 55 -1.27 -4.92 2.50
C VAL A 55 -0.78 -5.83 3.63
N ILE A 56 -0.64 -7.12 3.34
CA ILE A 56 -0.12 -8.10 4.29
C ILE A 56 1.33 -7.78 4.63
N GLY A 57 1.67 -7.84 5.92
CA GLY A 57 3.02 -7.51 6.40
C GLY A 57 3.32 -6.00 6.42
N ASP A 58 2.30 -5.14 6.36
CA ASP A 58 2.49 -3.70 6.51
C ASP A 58 2.62 -3.31 7.99
N PRO A 59 3.74 -2.71 8.44
CA PRO A 59 3.93 -2.33 9.85
C PRO A 59 3.20 -1.03 10.23
N ALA A 60 2.79 -0.23 9.24
CA ALA A 60 2.23 1.11 9.44
C ALA A 60 0.71 1.14 9.24
N TYR A 61 0.20 0.44 8.23
CA TYR A 61 -1.20 0.48 7.83
C TYR A 61 -1.87 -0.85 8.18
N LEU A 62 -2.34 -0.96 9.43
CA LEU A 62 -2.83 -2.19 10.03
C LEU A 62 -4.31 -2.45 9.74
N THR A 63 -4.80 -3.65 10.07
CA THR A 63 -6.24 -3.99 10.02
C THR A 63 -7.08 -3.08 10.92
N ASP A 64 -8.39 -3.09 10.73
CA ASP A 64 -9.37 -2.27 11.47
C ASP A 64 -9.10 -0.75 11.38
N ARG A 65 -8.48 -0.30 10.28
CA ARG A 65 -8.09 1.12 10.09
C ARG A 65 -7.26 1.68 11.23
N LYS A 66 -6.36 0.87 11.78
CA LYS A 66 -5.38 1.31 12.78
C LYS A 66 -4.07 1.72 12.12
N ILE A 67 -3.44 2.74 12.67
CA ILE A 67 -2.08 3.16 12.30
C ILE A 67 -1.11 2.54 13.29
N GLY A 68 -0.14 1.79 12.77
CA GLY A 68 0.96 1.22 13.54
C GLY A 68 1.96 2.28 13.98
N ASP A 69 2.74 1.94 15.00
CA ASP A 69 3.80 2.79 15.56
C ASP A 69 5.11 2.71 14.76
N LYS A 70 5.24 1.75 13.86
CA LYS A 70 6.42 1.52 13.02
C LYS A 70 6.17 1.83 11.55
N GLN A 71 7.23 2.21 10.85
CA GLN A 71 7.21 2.41 9.38
C GLN A 71 8.08 1.38 8.63
N THR A 72 8.99 0.76 9.35
CA THR A 72 9.98 -0.20 8.85
C THR A 72 9.75 -1.56 9.51
N LEU A 73 10.11 -2.61 8.80
CA LEU A 73 10.09 -3.98 9.30
C LEU A 73 11.38 -4.28 10.06
N GLU A 74 11.27 -5.00 11.17
CA GLU A 74 12.38 -5.69 11.81
C GLU A 74 12.72 -6.98 11.06
N VAL A 75 13.84 -7.63 11.40
CA VAL A 75 14.31 -8.85 10.72
C VAL A 75 13.31 -10.01 10.88
N GLU A 76 12.62 -10.06 12.02
CA GLU A 76 11.67 -11.10 12.37
C GLU A 76 10.24 -10.82 11.86
N ASP A 77 9.97 -9.60 11.37
CA ASP A 77 8.64 -9.23 10.91
C ASP A 77 8.31 -9.89 9.56
N PRO A 78 7.04 -10.29 9.31
CA PRO A 78 6.63 -10.78 8.00
C PRO A 78 6.90 -9.73 6.90
N PRO A 79 7.44 -10.14 5.74
CA PRO A 79 7.75 -9.19 4.69
C PRO A 79 6.49 -8.54 4.11
N LEU A 80 6.60 -7.25 3.79
CA LEU A 80 5.57 -6.51 3.09
C LEU A 80 5.28 -7.17 1.74
N GLN A 81 4.04 -7.63 1.55
CA GLN A 81 3.57 -8.29 0.33
C GLN A 81 3.23 -7.28 -0.77
N LEU A 82 4.23 -6.47 -1.17
CA LEU A 82 4.13 -5.50 -2.24
C LEU A 82 5.37 -5.58 -3.13
N HIS A 83 5.18 -5.96 -4.39
CA HIS A 83 6.29 -6.20 -5.31
C HIS A 83 6.11 -5.42 -6.63
N ALA A 84 7.13 -4.64 -7.00
CA ALA A 84 7.19 -3.94 -8.28
C ALA A 84 7.60 -4.92 -9.39
N TRP A 85 6.62 -5.67 -9.91
CA TRP A 85 6.87 -6.80 -10.80
C TRP A 85 7.08 -6.40 -12.28
N LYS A 86 6.62 -5.21 -12.69
CA LYS A 86 6.71 -4.73 -14.08
C LYS A 86 6.98 -3.23 -14.15
N LEU A 87 7.88 -2.84 -15.03
CA LEU A 87 8.19 -1.46 -15.39
C LEU A 87 8.21 -1.32 -16.92
N SER A 88 7.73 -0.20 -17.45
CA SER A 88 7.74 0.06 -18.88
C SER A 88 7.91 1.55 -19.13
N PHE A 89 8.83 1.92 -20.01
CA PHE A 89 9.09 3.30 -20.40
C PHE A 89 9.70 3.34 -21.80
N LYS A 90 9.63 4.49 -22.48
CA LYS A 90 10.34 4.73 -23.73
C LYS A 90 11.81 5.00 -23.41
N HIS A 91 12.74 4.30 -24.07
CA HIS A 91 14.17 4.57 -23.93
C HIS A 91 14.45 6.06 -24.26
N PRO A 92 15.29 6.74 -23.47
CA PRO A 92 15.64 8.14 -23.69
C PRO A 92 16.31 8.38 -25.05
#